data_AF-A0A5C7MI12-F1
#
_entry.id   AF-A0A5C7MI12-F1
#
_cell.length_a   1.000
_cell.length_b   1.000
_cell.length_c   1.000
_cell.angle_alpha   90.00
_cell.angle_beta   90.00
_cell.angle_gamma   90.00
#
_symmetry.space_group_name_H-M   'P 1'
#
loop_
_entity.id
_entity.type
_entity.pdbx_description
1 polymer ?
#
loop_
_entity_poly.entity_id
_entity_poly.type
_entity_poly.pdbx_seq_one_letter_code
_entity_poly.pdbx_strand_id
1 'polypeptide(L)'
;MANKSKSSGKNIKKGAKVNTAFKKEPTANIQFKQVVRDERTKKIVGFFFVLTAVFLGISFISYFFTWKQDFVQATRGWSIINDLSISVDNLMGKLGLLSAHVLIYKYFGIGAILICTFFFVVGINLLFRRRVFSVTRNLKYVTLGTLILCVYAAFFIKTANFPWGGGVGNALSS
;
A
#
# COMPACT_ATOMS: atom_id res chain seq x y z
N MET A 1 -66.28 -42.35 -22.90
CA MET A 1 -65.85 -43.53 -23.67
C MET A 1 -64.91 -43.04 -24.77
N ALA A 2 -63.59 -43.18 -24.58
CA ALA A 2 -62.73 -44.14 -25.32
C ALA A 2 -62.69 -43.81 -26.84
N ASN A 3 -61.73 -43.03 -27.34
CA ASN A 3 -60.33 -43.35 -27.73
C ASN A 3 -60.17 -44.17 -29.03
N LYS A 4 -59.07 -43.84 -29.74
CA LYS A 4 -58.37 -44.49 -30.85
C LYS A 4 -58.85 -44.11 -32.25
N SER A 5 -58.00 -43.91 -33.26
CA SER A 5 -56.53 -43.96 -33.40
C SER A 5 -56.26 -43.85 -34.91
N LYS A 6 -55.40 -42.95 -35.38
CA LYS A 6 -54.58 -43.23 -36.57
C LYS A 6 -53.16 -42.71 -36.37
N SER A 7 -52.26 -43.69 -36.41
CA SER A 7 -50.80 -43.61 -36.35
C SER A 7 -50.22 -43.51 -37.77
N SER A 8 -48.95 -43.07 -37.83
CA SER A 8 -47.95 -43.18 -38.93
C SER A 8 -47.67 -41.84 -39.61
N GLY A 9 -46.44 -41.32 -39.69
CA GLY A 9 -45.14 -41.97 -39.57
C GLY A 9 -44.03 -40.95 -39.23
N LYS A 10 -43.04 -41.49 -38.52
CA LYS A 10 -41.90 -40.84 -37.90
C LYS A 10 -40.77 -40.73 -38.94
N ASN A 11 -40.31 -39.51 -39.25
CA ASN A 11 -39.01 -39.30 -39.91
C ASN A 11 -38.07 -38.61 -38.92
N ILE A 12 -37.07 -39.38 -38.50
CA ILE A 12 -35.93 -38.95 -37.68
C ILE A 12 -34.87 -38.41 -38.64
N LYS A 13 -34.29 -37.23 -38.36
CA LYS A 13 -32.82 -37.01 -38.34
C LYS A 13 -32.41 -35.58 -37.93
N LYS A 14 -31.68 -35.54 -36.81
CA LYS A 14 -30.41 -34.81 -36.54
C LYS A 14 -30.45 -33.26 -36.62
N GLY A 15 -30.05 -32.50 -35.61
CA GLY A 15 -29.49 -32.82 -34.31
C GLY A 15 -29.38 -31.54 -33.48
N ALA A 16 -29.89 -31.58 -32.25
CA ALA A 16 -29.73 -30.51 -31.29
C ALA A 16 -28.31 -30.58 -30.69
N LYS A 17 -27.45 -29.61 -31.04
CA LYS A 17 -26.27 -29.32 -30.23
C LYS A 17 -26.73 -28.63 -28.95
N VAL A 18 -26.93 -29.41 -27.89
CA VAL A 18 -27.09 -28.88 -26.54
C VAL A 18 -25.70 -28.45 -26.07
N ASN A 19 -25.39 -27.17 -26.23
CA ASN A 19 -24.27 -26.55 -25.52
C ASN A 19 -24.71 -26.31 -24.07
N THR A 20 -24.50 -27.30 -23.19
CA THR A 20 -24.49 -27.09 -21.74
C THR A 20 -23.23 -26.33 -21.35
N ALA A 21 -23.17 -25.05 -21.74
CA ALA A 21 -22.22 -24.12 -21.16
C ALA A 21 -22.75 -23.73 -19.78
N PHE A 22 -22.17 -24.32 -18.73
CA PHE A 22 -22.32 -23.84 -17.36
C PHE A 22 -21.94 -22.35 -17.33
N LYS A 23 -22.95 -21.46 -17.24
CA LYS A 23 -22.74 -20.06 -16.91
C LYS A 23 -22.18 -20.00 -15.49
N LYS A 24 -20.87 -19.77 -15.35
CA LYS A 24 -20.30 -19.32 -14.09
C LYS A 24 -20.93 -17.98 -13.74
N GLU A 25 -21.68 -17.94 -12.65
CA GLU A 25 -22.20 -16.70 -12.09
C GLU A 25 -21.03 -15.79 -11.65
N PRO A 26 -21.07 -14.49 -11.96
CA PRO A 26 -20.08 -13.53 -11.48
C PRO A 26 -20.51 -12.99 -10.12
N THR A 27 -20.54 -13.82 -9.08
CA THR A 27 -21.11 -13.42 -7.77
C THR A 27 -20.11 -12.80 -6.78
N ALA A 28 -18.81 -12.78 -7.05
CA ALA A 28 -17.83 -12.18 -6.12
C ALA A 28 -17.36 -10.75 -6.48
N ASN A 29 -17.62 -10.27 -7.71
CA ASN A 29 -17.05 -8.99 -8.18
C ASN A 29 -17.94 -7.76 -7.91
N ILE A 30 -19.24 -7.97 -7.68
CA ILE A 30 -20.22 -6.88 -7.53
C ILE A 30 -20.14 -6.25 -6.12
N GLN A 31 -19.87 -7.05 -5.07
CA GLN A 31 -19.79 -6.55 -3.70
C GLN A 31 -18.59 -5.62 -3.47
N PHE A 32 -17.39 -5.96 -3.96
CA PHE A 32 -16.21 -5.09 -3.87
C PHE A 32 -16.43 -3.74 -4.56
N LYS A 33 -17.11 -3.73 -5.70
CA LYS A 33 -17.36 -2.50 -6.47
C LYS A 33 -18.41 -1.60 -5.80
N GLN A 34 -19.36 -2.17 -5.06
CA GLN A 34 -20.36 -1.41 -4.29
C GLN A 34 -19.78 -0.86 -2.99
N VAL A 35 -18.97 -1.63 -2.25
CA VAL A 35 -18.29 -1.18 -1.02
C VAL A 35 -17.30 -0.03 -1.29
N VAL A 36 -16.61 -0.05 -2.44
CA VAL A 36 -15.73 1.05 -2.89
C VAL A 36 -16.51 2.27 -3.38
N ARG A 37 -17.79 2.11 -3.73
CA ARG A 37 -18.65 3.22 -4.17
C ARG A 37 -19.31 3.94 -3.00
N ASP A 38 -19.32 3.34 -1.80
CA ASP A 38 -19.86 3.97 -0.61
C ASP A 38 -19.01 5.18 -0.20
N GLU A 39 -19.65 6.35 -0.17
CA GLU A 39 -19.00 7.62 0.18
C GLU A 39 -18.47 7.59 1.63
N ARG A 40 -19.06 6.73 2.48
CA ARG A 40 -18.64 6.44 3.85
C ARG A 40 -17.29 5.72 3.88
N THR A 41 -17.14 4.65 3.10
CA THR A 41 -15.90 3.87 3.01
C THR A 41 -14.74 4.74 2.54
N LYS A 42 -14.95 5.60 1.54
CA LYS A 42 -13.91 6.52 1.04
C LYS A 42 -13.42 7.47 2.12
N LYS A 43 -14.34 8.04 2.91
CA LYS A 43 -13.98 8.94 4.02
C LYS A 43 -13.20 8.20 5.11
N ILE A 44 -13.61 6.98 5.47
CA ILE A 44 -12.92 6.16 6.47
C ILE A 44 -11.50 5.82 6.02
N VAL A 45 -11.35 5.32 4.78
CA VAL A 45 -10.04 4.99 4.20
C VAL A 45 -9.18 6.24 4.09
N GLY A 46 -9.75 7.37 3.66
CA GLY A 46 -9.03 8.62 3.59
C GLY A 46 -8.53 9.08 4.95
N PHE A 47 -9.35 9.00 5.99
CA PHE A 47 -8.96 9.36 7.36
C PHE A 47 -7.82 8.46 7.86
N PHE A 48 -7.93 7.15 7.63
CA PHE A 48 -6.85 6.20 7.95
C PHE A 48 -5.54 6.55 7.23
N PHE A 49 -5.60 6.95 5.95
CA PHE A 49 -4.42 7.37 5.18
C PHE A 49 -3.78 8.65 5.75
N VAL A 50 -4.58 9.65 6.14
CA VAL A 50 -4.06 10.87 6.79
C VAL A 50 -3.43 10.54 8.13
N LEU A 51 -4.08 9.71 8.95
CA LEU A 51 -3.54 9.27 10.24
C LEU A 51 -2.21 8.53 10.06
N THR A 52 -2.14 7.64 9.07
CA THR A 52 -0.91 6.92 8.70
C THR A 52 0.19 7.88 8.26
N ALA A 53 -0.15 8.93 7.49
CA ALA A 53 0.83 9.95 7.10
C ALA A 53 1.38 10.69 8.32
N VAL A 54 0.52 11.14 9.23
CA VAL A 54 0.95 11.82 10.46
C VAL A 54 1.81 10.90 11.33
N PHE A 55 1.38 9.64 11.51
CA PHE A 55 2.13 8.62 12.23
C PHE A 55 3.54 8.43 11.64
N LEU A 56 3.65 8.24 10.32
CA LEU A 56 4.93 8.10 9.63
C LEU A 56 5.77 9.36 9.76
N GLY A 57 5.17 10.55 9.64
CA GLY A 57 5.86 11.83 9.78
C GLY A 57 6.52 11.98 11.15
N ILE A 58 5.77 11.78 12.23
CA ILE A 58 6.31 11.88 13.60
C ILE A 58 7.36 10.79 13.84
N SER A 59 7.09 9.57 13.39
CA SER A 59 8.02 8.44 13.48
C SER A 59 9.36 8.74 12.80
N PHE A 60 9.33 9.28 11.58
CA PHE A 60 10.52 9.63 10.81
C PHE A 60 11.33 10.75 11.45
N ILE A 61 10.66 11.82 11.88
CA ILE A 61 11.30 12.94 12.56
C ILE A 61 11.99 12.44 13.83
N SER A 62 11.28 11.65 14.65
CA SER A 62 11.84 11.05 15.86
C SER A 62 13.04 10.15 15.57
N TYR A 63 12.98 9.34 14.51
CA TYR A 63 14.06 8.42 14.14
C TYR A 63 15.38 9.14 13.82
N PHE A 64 15.37 10.33 13.21
CA PHE A 64 16.60 11.09 12.98
C PHE A 64 17.37 11.41 14.27
N PHE A 65 16.68 11.47 15.40
CA PHE A 65 17.30 11.67 16.71
C PHE A 65 17.60 10.35 17.43
N THR A 66 16.70 9.36 17.36
CA THR A 66 16.80 8.13 18.17
C THR A 66 17.49 6.95 17.49
N TRP A 67 17.79 7.02 16.18
CA TRP A 67 18.28 5.88 15.40
C TRP A 67 19.51 5.18 15.99
N LYS A 68 20.40 5.89 16.69
CA LYS A 68 21.60 5.31 17.31
C LYS A 68 21.25 4.43 18.50
N GLN A 69 20.37 4.93 19.37
CA GLN A 69 19.95 4.26 20.60
C GLN A 69 19.07 3.06 20.28
N ASP A 70 18.17 3.24 19.32
CA ASP A 70 17.20 2.22 18.91
C ASP A 70 17.75 1.22 17.86
N PHE A 71 19.02 1.35 17.43
CA PHE A 71 19.56 0.59 16.30
C PHE A 71 19.48 -0.94 16.50
N VAL A 72 19.86 -1.42 17.68
CA VAL A 72 19.88 -2.85 18.02
C VAL A 72 18.46 -3.40 18.01
N GLN A 73 17.51 -2.66 18.57
CA GLN A 73 16.10 -3.02 18.65
C GLN A 73 15.48 -3.01 17.25
N ALA A 74 15.78 -1.99 16.43
CA ALA A 74 15.27 -1.87 15.08
C ALA A 74 15.74 -3.03 14.17
N THR A 75 16.98 -3.48 14.35
CA THR A 75 17.57 -4.58 13.57
C THR A 75 16.91 -5.93 13.86
N ARG A 76 16.36 -6.13 15.08
CA ARG A 76 15.56 -7.32 15.43
C ARG A 76 14.26 -7.44 14.63
N GLY A 77 13.82 -6.38 13.95
CA GLY A 77 12.66 -6.39 13.07
C GLY A 77 11.35 -6.66 13.80
N TRP A 78 10.40 -7.31 13.14
CA TRP A 78 9.03 -7.54 13.63
C TRP A 78 8.95 -8.29 14.97
N SER A 79 10.01 -9.00 15.38
CA SER A 79 10.06 -9.72 16.65
C SER A 79 9.86 -8.81 17.87
N ILE A 80 10.28 -7.53 17.78
CA ILE A 80 10.20 -6.60 18.93
C ILE A 80 8.77 -6.26 19.32
N ILE A 81 7.81 -6.39 18.40
CA ILE A 81 6.41 -6.04 18.65
C ILE A 81 5.81 -6.96 19.71
N ASN A 82 6.20 -8.24 19.71
CA ASN A 82 5.68 -9.25 20.64
C ASN A 82 6.38 -9.22 22.00
N ASP A 83 7.57 -8.64 22.08
CA ASP A 83 8.35 -8.60 23.31
C ASP A 83 8.11 -7.30 24.07
N LEU A 84 7.25 -7.32 25.09
CA LEU A 84 6.89 -6.14 25.90
C LEU A 84 8.06 -5.59 26.73
N SER A 85 9.13 -6.35 26.96
CA SER A 85 10.28 -5.89 27.76
C SER A 85 11.15 -4.87 27.04
N ILE A 86 11.07 -4.83 25.70
CA ILE A 86 11.85 -3.91 24.88
C ILE A 86 11.21 -2.52 24.94
N SER A 87 11.93 -1.57 25.51
CA SER A 87 11.62 -0.14 25.36
C SER A 87 12.34 0.43 24.13
N VAL A 88 11.72 1.43 23.49
CA VAL A 88 12.28 2.15 22.35
C VAL A 88 12.06 3.65 22.55
N ASP A 89 13.00 4.47 22.07
CA ASP A 89 12.98 5.92 22.24
C ASP A 89 12.14 6.63 21.16
N ASN A 90 11.81 5.95 20.07
CA ASN A 90 10.96 6.51 19.02
C ASN A 90 9.57 6.90 19.57
N LEU A 91 9.12 8.12 19.28
CA LEU A 91 7.86 8.69 19.79
C LEU A 91 6.62 7.87 19.41
N MET A 92 6.66 7.18 18.27
CA MET A 92 5.57 6.32 17.80
C MET A 92 5.74 4.86 18.26
N GLY A 93 6.61 4.63 19.24
CA GLY A 93 6.91 3.32 19.81
C GLY A 93 7.55 2.36 18.79
N LYS A 94 7.36 1.06 19.02
CA LYS A 94 8.00 -0.01 18.22
C LYS A 94 7.58 -0.02 16.76
N LEU A 95 6.30 0.25 16.49
CA LEU A 95 5.78 0.34 15.13
C LEU A 95 6.37 1.55 14.40
N GLY A 96 6.53 2.67 15.11
CA GLY A 96 7.24 3.84 14.63
C GLY A 96 8.67 3.47 14.26
N LEU A 97 9.43 2.95 15.22
CA LEU A 97 10.81 2.54 15.02
C LEU A 97 10.97 1.61 13.81
N LEU A 98 10.15 0.57 13.69
CA LEU A 98 10.24 -0.39 12.59
C LEU A 98 9.93 0.25 11.24
N SER A 99 8.85 1.03 11.15
CA SER A 99 8.48 1.70 9.91
C SER A 99 9.55 2.70 9.46
N ALA A 100 10.10 3.50 10.40
CA ALA A 100 11.17 4.44 10.12
C ALA A 100 12.48 3.74 9.76
N HIS A 101 12.91 2.74 10.52
CA HIS A 101 14.13 2.00 10.23
C HIS A 101 14.07 1.32 8.86
N VAL A 102 12.94 0.71 8.51
CA VAL A 102 12.76 0.07 7.20
C VAL A 102 12.78 1.11 6.08
N LEU A 103 11.99 2.18 6.18
CA LEU A 103 11.87 3.15 5.08
C LEU A 103 13.07 4.08 4.94
N ILE A 104 13.64 4.54 6.05
CA ILE A 104 14.77 5.48 6.06
C ILE A 104 16.09 4.71 5.99
N TYR A 105 16.38 3.85 6.97
CA TYR A 105 17.71 3.21 7.05
C TYR A 105 17.90 2.15 5.95
N LYS A 106 16.95 1.23 5.78
CA LYS A 106 17.09 0.14 4.80
C LYS A 106 16.78 0.55 3.36
N TYR A 107 15.80 1.42 3.13
CA TYR A 107 15.38 1.77 1.76
C TYR A 107 15.91 3.13 1.29
N PHE A 108 15.16 4.21 1.54
CA PHE A 108 15.25 5.45 0.75
C PHE A 108 15.98 6.59 1.47
N GLY A 109 16.42 6.41 2.71
CA GLY A 109 17.06 7.47 3.47
C GLY A 109 16.14 8.67 3.67
N ILE A 110 16.69 9.87 3.47
CA ILE A 110 15.96 11.14 3.55
C ILE A 110 14.79 11.21 2.56
N GLY A 111 14.88 10.50 1.44
CA GLY A 111 13.82 10.43 0.43
C GLY A 111 12.51 9.84 0.97
N ALA A 112 12.56 9.05 2.04
CA ALA A 112 11.38 8.46 2.66
C ALA A 112 10.36 9.51 3.16
N ILE A 113 10.79 10.74 3.45
CA ILE A 113 9.88 11.83 3.84
C ILE A 113 8.86 12.11 2.73
N LEU A 114 9.21 11.97 1.45
CA LEU A 114 8.28 12.15 0.34
C LEU A 114 7.19 11.07 0.33
N ILE A 115 7.49 9.86 0.82
CA ILE A 115 6.49 8.80 0.96
C ILE A 115 5.39 9.22 1.94
N CYS A 116 5.72 9.94 3.02
CA CYS A 116 4.72 10.51 3.93
C CYS A 116 3.77 11.46 3.19
N THR A 117 4.31 12.33 2.32
CA THR A 117 3.48 13.25 1.51
C THR A 117 2.55 12.50 0.55
N PHE A 118 2.94 11.32 0.07
CA PHE A 118 2.07 10.47 -0.73
C PHE A 118 0.82 10.04 0.02
N PHE A 119 0.99 9.46 1.21
CA PHE A 119 -0.13 9.04 2.04
C PHE A 119 -1.03 10.22 2.42
N PHE A 120 -0.44 11.38 2.71
CA PHE A 120 -1.18 12.60 3.02
C PHE A 120 -2.05 13.06 1.84
N VAL A 121 -1.47 13.20 0.65
CA VAL A 121 -2.19 13.66 -0.55
C VAL A 121 -3.29 12.68 -0.94
N VAL A 122 -3.03 11.37 -0.88
CA VAL A 122 -4.05 10.35 -1.15
C VAL A 122 -5.17 10.44 -0.11
N GLY A 123 -4.83 10.52 1.18
CA GLY A 123 -5.79 10.63 2.27
C GLY A 123 -6.71 11.84 2.13
N ILE A 124 -6.13 13.03 1.95
CA ILE A 124 -6.88 14.27 1.73
C ILE A 124 -7.78 14.15 0.49
N ASN A 125 -7.29 13.60 -0.61
CA ASN A 125 -8.11 13.45 -1.81
C ASN A 125 -9.27 12.47 -1.65
N LEU A 126 -9.19 11.53 -0.69
CA LEU A 126 -10.30 10.64 -0.33
C LEU A 126 -11.29 11.29 0.66
N LEU A 127 -10.84 12.19 1.53
CA LEU A 127 -11.72 12.96 2.42
C LEU A 127 -12.59 13.96 1.64
N PHE A 128 -11.98 14.66 0.68
CA PHE A 128 -12.65 15.69 -0.08
C PHE A 128 -13.31 15.12 -1.34
N ARG A 129 -14.56 15.54 -1.59
CA ARG A 129 -15.35 15.09 -2.76
C ARG A 129 -14.79 15.60 -4.10
N ARG A 130 -13.97 16.65 -4.06
CA ARG A 130 -13.29 17.22 -5.24
C ARG A 130 -11.82 16.81 -5.22
N ARG A 131 -11.25 16.60 -6.41
CA ARG A 131 -9.81 16.36 -6.55
C ARG A 131 -9.02 17.61 -6.14
N VAL A 132 -8.60 17.67 -4.88
CA VAL A 132 -7.79 18.78 -4.36
C VAL A 132 -6.39 18.75 -4.99
N PHE A 133 -5.82 17.54 -5.12
CA PHE A 133 -4.51 17.31 -5.71
C PHE A 133 -4.57 16.23 -6.79
N SER A 134 -3.71 16.35 -7.80
CA SER A 134 -3.53 15.30 -8.81
C SER A 134 -2.69 14.17 -8.24
N VAL A 135 -3.33 13.03 -7.92
CA VAL A 135 -2.65 11.83 -7.38
C VAL A 135 -1.61 11.29 -8.33
N THR A 136 -1.89 11.31 -9.65
CA THR A 136 -0.93 10.86 -10.66
C THR A 136 0.31 11.74 -10.70
N ARG A 137 0.15 13.05 -10.52
CA ARG A 137 1.26 14.00 -10.46
C ARG A 137 2.07 13.82 -9.17
N ASN A 138 1.39 13.67 -8.04
CA ASN A 138 2.03 13.41 -6.77
C ASN A 138 2.81 12.10 -6.79
N LEU A 139 2.25 11.03 -7.37
CA LEU A 139 2.94 9.75 -7.50
C LEU A 139 4.21 9.88 -8.34
N LYS A 140 4.19 10.64 -9.44
CA LYS A 140 5.40 10.94 -10.22
C LYS A 140 6.43 11.70 -9.41
N TYR A 141 6.03 12.75 -8.69
CA TYR A 141 6.96 13.52 -7.85
C TYR A 141 7.54 12.70 -6.70
N VAL A 142 6.74 11.88 -6.05
CA VAL A 142 7.21 11.04 -4.94
C VAL A 142 8.15 9.96 -5.46
N THR A 143 7.80 9.25 -6.52
CA THR A 143 8.67 8.20 -7.07
C THR A 143 10.00 8.74 -7.60
N LEU A 144 9.95 9.74 -8.48
CA LEU A 144 11.15 10.35 -9.05
C LEU A 144 11.93 11.13 -7.98
N GLY A 145 11.25 11.91 -7.16
CA GLY A 145 11.87 12.70 -6.11
C GLY A 145 12.53 11.83 -5.04
N THR A 146 11.90 10.73 -4.62
CA THR A 146 12.49 9.80 -3.65
C THR A 146 13.76 9.17 -4.21
N LEU A 147 13.72 8.71 -5.47
CA LEU A 147 14.87 8.10 -6.13
C LEU A 147 16.03 9.09 -6.30
N ILE A 148 15.74 10.29 -6.81
CA ILE A 148 16.75 11.33 -7.02
C ILE A 148 17.35 11.75 -5.67
N LEU A 149 16.53 11.98 -4.65
CA LEU A 149 17.00 12.38 -3.33
C LEU A 149 17.85 11.30 -2.65
N CYS A 150 17.48 10.03 -2.75
CA CYS A 150 18.25 8.97 -2.11
C CYS A 150 19.63 8.81 -2.76
N VAL A 151 19.73 8.85 -4.09
CA VAL A 151 21.01 8.78 -4.82
C VAL A 151 21.84 10.04 -4.57
N TYR A 152 21.23 11.22 -4.62
CA TYR A 152 21.92 12.49 -4.34
C TYR A 152 22.50 12.50 -2.92
N ALA A 153 21.69 12.15 -1.92
CA ALA A 153 22.14 12.09 -0.54
C ALA A 153 23.25 11.05 -0.34
N ALA A 154 23.14 9.88 -1.00
CA ALA A 154 24.18 8.86 -0.95
C ALA A 154 25.50 9.32 -1.56
N PHE A 155 25.47 10.09 -2.65
CA PHE A 155 26.69 10.53 -3.33
C PHE A 155 27.41 11.66 -2.58
N PHE A 156 26.68 12.68 -2.13
CA PHE A 156 27.27 13.88 -1.52
C PHE A 156 27.53 13.75 -0.01
N ILE A 157 26.84 12.84 0.67
CA ILE A 157 26.89 12.71 2.14
C ILE A 157 27.40 11.32 2.56
N LYS A 158 28.39 10.77 1.83
CA LYS A 158 28.98 9.45 2.12
C LYS A 158 29.66 9.34 3.48
N THR A 159 30.23 10.43 3.97
CA THR A 159 31.09 10.43 5.18
C THR A 159 30.32 10.65 6.48
N ALA A 160 29.00 10.85 6.43
CA ALA A 160 28.22 11.04 7.63
C ALA A 160 27.93 9.72 8.34
N ASN A 161 27.86 9.78 9.67
CA ASN A 161 27.51 8.61 10.51
C ASN A 161 26.12 8.02 10.21
N PHE A 162 25.22 8.82 9.63
CA PHE A 162 23.86 8.41 9.30
C PHE A 162 23.75 8.09 7.80
N PRO A 163 23.07 7.00 7.40
CA PRO A 163 22.89 6.66 5.98
C PRO A 163 21.82 7.54 5.33
N TRP A 164 22.20 8.76 4.96
CA TRP A 164 21.28 9.74 4.36
C TRP A 164 20.64 9.28 3.05
N GLY A 165 21.32 8.44 2.28
CA GLY A 165 20.79 7.82 1.07
C GLY A 165 20.05 6.50 1.28
N GLY A 166 20.04 5.96 2.51
CA GLY A 166 19.53 4.63 2.81
C GLY A 166 20.26 3.51 2.05
N GLY A 167 19.73 2.29 2.14
CA GLY A 167 20.30 1.14 1.43
C GLY A 167 20.23 1.25 -0.09
N VAL A 168 19.13 1.79 -0.64
CA VAL A 168 18.95 1.91 -2.10
C VAL A 168 19.91 2.95 -2.69
N GLY A 169 20.03 4.12 -2.06
CA GLY A 169 20.96 5.15 -2.54
C GLY A 169 22.42 4.69 -2.45
N ASN A 170 22.79 4.02 -1.36
CA ASN A 170 24.14 3.49 -1.18
C ASN A 170 24.47 2.38 -2.21
N ALA A 171 23.52 1.50 -2.52
CA ALA A 171 23.71 0.45 -3.52
C ALA A 171 23.80 0.98 -4.97
N LEU A 172 23.16 2.11 -5.27
CA LEU A 172 23.20 2.74 -6.60
C LEU A 172 24.42 3.66 -6.79
N SER A 173 25.04 4.12 -5.70
CA SER A 173 26.18 5.04 -5.72
C SER A 173 27.50 4.39 -5.33
N SER A 174 27.49 3.07 -5.06
CA SER A 174 28.66 2.24 -4.78
C SER A 174 29.45 1.91 -6.03
#